data_AF-A0A7C0XZ43-F1
#
_entry.id   AF-A0A7C0XZ43-F1
#
_cell.length_a   1.000
_cell.length_b   1.000
_cell.length_c   1.000
_cell.angle_alpha   90.00
_cell.angle_beta   90.00
_cell.angle_gamma   90.00
#
_symmetry.space_group_name_H-M   'P 1'
#
loop_
_entity.id
_entity.type
_entity.pdbx_description
1 polymer ?
#
loop_
_entity_poly.entity_id
_entity_poly.type
_entity_poly.pdbx_seq_one_letter_code
_entity_poly.pdbx_strand_id
1 'polypeptide(L)'
;MRFLFFFILSTTIFSQNFIYKFDDGVYRLEIKGNGSYYYQNRKISDFFTNLRCNLFIKKEKKENGIFSIKITPRKVFLSINGFVVEDITDSESAIPKVIPSLRIKIKENGEILKTENISEGIFGILPVLKFLPVFPERIYKNKRWIQKIPQFNFFGIPLSSLEFWYIYKGKFKNLHKFEIFSNQFIK
;
A
#
# COMPACT_ATOMS: atom_id res chain seq x y z
N MET A 1 12.31 48.20 -5.64
CA MET A 1 13.05 46.92 -5.82
C MET A 1 13.16 46.03 -4.58
N ARG A 2 12.42 46.26 -3.47
CA ARG A 2 12.44 45.35 -2.29
C ARG A 2 11.37 44.24 -2.30
N PHE A 3 10.30 44.40 -3.09
CA PHE A 3 9.21 43.41 -3.19
C PHE A 3 9.48 42.25 -4.17
N LEU A 4 10.39 42.41 -5.13
CA LEU A 4 10.69 41.37 -6.12
C LEU A 4 11.51 40.21 -5.51
N PHE A 5 12.39 40.52 -4.56
CA PHE A 5 13.27 39.52 -3.92
C PHE A 5 12.51 38.58 -2.96
N PHE A 6 11.43 39.06 -2.33
CA PHE A 6 10.60 38.23 -1.44
C PHE A 6 9.80 37.16 -2.21
N PHE A 7 9.40 37.45 -3.46
CA PHE A 7 8.66 36.51 -4.31
C PHE A 7 9.55 35.39 -4.89
N ILE A 8 10.83 35.69 -5.12
CA ILE A 8 11.81 34.74 -5.64
C ILE A 8 12.28 33.77 -4.54
N LEU A 9 12.31 34.20 -3.27
CA LEU A 9 12.67 33.32 -2.14
C LEU A 9 11.52 32.44 -1.61
N SER A 10 10.25 32.87 -1.71
CA SER A 10 9.12 32.07 -1.24
C SER A 10 8.79 30.86 -2.12
N THR A 11 9.46 30.71 -3.27
CA THR A 11 9.18 29.70 -4.29
C THR A 11 10.33 28.73 -4.53
N THR A 12 11.23 28.52 -3.55
CA THR A 12 12.04 27.29 -3.51
C THR A 12 11.13 26.11 -3.17
N ILE A 13 10.22 25.80 -4.09
CA ILE A 13 9.40 24.60 -4.07
C ILE A 13 10.38 23.46 -4.35
N PHE A 14 10.97 22.91 -3.28
CA PHE A 14 11.86 21.77 -3.39
C PHE A 14 11.11 20.61 -4.05
N SER A 15 11.46 20.37 -5.31
CA SER A 15 11.06 19.19 -6.06
C SER A 15 11.97 18.04 -5.66
N GLN A 16 11.40 16.88 -5.38
CA GLN A 16 12.14 15.65 -5.16
C GLN A 16 11.66 14.60 -6.16
N ASN A 17 12.62 13.87 -6.73
CA ASN A 17 12.33 12.70 -7.56
C ASN A 17 12.34 11.48 -6.64
N PHE A 18 11.23 10.77 -6.56
CA PHE A 18 11.12 9.54 -5.77
C PHE A 18 11.08 8.34 -6.70
N ILE A 19 11.93 7.36 -6.40
CA ILE A 19 11.90 6.05 -7.02
C ILE A 19 11.89 5.00 -5.93
N TYR A 20 11.13 3.94 -6.14
CA TYR A 20 11.21 2.75 -5.30
C TYR A 20 12.54 2.04 -5.55
N LYS A 21 13.23 1.75 -4.45
CA LYS A 21 14.35 0.82 -4.43
C LYS A 21 13.95 -0.33 -3.52
N PHE A 22 14.11 -1.54 -4.04
CA PHE A 22 13.87 -2.77 -3.31
C PHE A 22 15.18 -3.50 -3.20
N ASP A 23 15.57 -3.76 -1.96
CA ASP A 23 16.69 -4.62 -1.61
C ASP A 23 16.12 -5.86 -0.92
N ASP A 24 16.90 -6.94 -0.95
CA ASP A 24 16.54 -8.16 -0.23
C ASP A 24 16.49 -7.85 1.27
N GLY A 25 15.40 -8.23 1.92
CA GLY A 25 15.25 -7.88 3.33
C GLY A 25 13.93 -8.31 3.95
N VAL A 26 13.81 -8.04 5.24
CA VAL A 26 12.62 -8.31 6.04
C VAL A 26 12.04 -6.99 6.52
N TYR A 27 10.81 -6.71 6.10
CA TYR A 27 10.09 -5.49 6.43
C TYR A 27 8.93 -5.82 7.36
N ARG A 28 8.82 -5.12 8.48
CA ARG A 28 7.67 -5.27 9.37
C ARG A 28 6.50 -4.44 8.84
N LEU A 29 5.39 -5.12 8.53
CA LEU A 29 4.11 -4.49 8.17
C LEU A 29 3.18 -4.51 9.39
N GLU A 30 2.57 -3.37 9.68
CA GLU A 30 1.51 -3.24 10.68
C GLU A 30 0.38 -2.37 10.09
N ILE A 31 -0.81 -2.94 10.02
CA ILE A 31 -2.03 -2.27 9.56
C ILE A 31 -3.04 -2.36 10.70
N LYS A 32 -3.52 -1.19 11.15
CA LYS A 32 -4.60 -1.07 12.13
C LYS A 32 -5.68 -0.21 11.52
N GLY A 33 -6.92 -0.66 11.62
CA GLY A 33 -8.04 0.02 11.01
C GLY A 33 -9.33 -0.27 11.74
N ASN A 34 -10.16 0.75 11.84
CA ASN A 34 -11.52 0.64 12.31
C ASN A 34 -12.40 0.95 11.10
N GLY A 35 -13.43 0.14 10.87
CA GLY A 35 -14.36 0.34 9.78
C GLY A 35 -15.77 0.00 10.23
N SER A 36 -16.74 0.46 9.46
CA SER A 36 -18.14 0.12 9.64
C SER A 36 -18.68 -0.19 8.24
N TYR A 37 -19.41 -1.28 8.09
CA TYR A 37 -20.08 -1.56 6.83
C TYR A 37 -21.58 -1.74 7.05
N TYR A 38 -22.34 -1.31 6.05
CA TYR A 38 -23.78 -1.50 5.95
C TYR A 38 -24.06 -2.21 4.63
N TYR A 39 -24.78 -3.33 4.69
CA TYR A 39 -25.16 -4.08 3.50
C TYR A 39 -26.62 -4.53 3.62
N GLN A 40 -27.45 -4.14 2.64
CA GLN A 40 -28.81 -4.61 2.40
C GLN A 40 -29.64 -4.93 3.67
N ASN A 41 -30.21 -3.91 4.31
CA ASN A 41 -31.09 -3.99 5.49
C ASN A 41 -30.48 -4.65 6.75
N ARG A 42 -29.16 -4.90 6.79
CA ARG A 42 -28.48 -5.30 8.03
C ARG A 42 -28.09 -4.10 8.86
N LYS A 43 -28.09 -4.25 10.19
CA LYS A 43 -27.54 -3.22 11.09
C LYS A 43 -26.07 -2.93 10.74
N ILE A 44 -25.69 -1.66 10.89
CA ILE A 44 -24.29 -1.22 10.77
C ILE A 44 -23.45 -2.14 11.68
N SER A 45 -22.44 -2.76 11.07
CA SER A 45 -21.53 -3.65 11.78
C SER A 45 -20.15 -3.00 11.81
N ASP A 46 -19.72 -2.65 13.02
CA ASP A 46 -18.39 -2.11 13.25
C ASP A 46 -17.38 -3.26 13.24
N PHE A 47 -16.21 -2.99 12.67
CA PHE A 47 -15.09 -3.91 12.70
C PHE A 47 -13.77 -3.24 13.03
N PHE A 48 -13.01 -3.87 13.92
CA PHE A 48 -11.65 -3.49 14.30
C PHE A 48 -10.70 -4.52 13.71
N THR A 49 -9.79 -4.07 12.85
CA THR A 49 -8.80 -4.89 12.16
C THR A 49 -7.40 -4.55 12.65
N ASN A 50 -6.61 -5.58 12.93
CA ASN A 50 -5.20 -5.46 13.24
C ASN A 50 -4.43 -6.57 12.52
N LEU A 51 -3.62 -6.19 11.53
CA LEU A 51 -2.72 -7.08 10.81
C LEU A 51 -1.28 -6.71 11.15
N ARG A 52 -0.50 -7.70 11.59
CA ARG A 52 0.94 -7.60 11.78
C ARG A 52 1.61 -8.75 11.05
N CYS A 53 2.62 -8.48 10.24
CA CYS A 53 3.41 -9.55 9.63
C CYS A 53 4.82 -9.07 9.26
N ASN A 54 5.71 -10.04 9.04
CA ASN A 54 7.01 -9.80 8.45
C ASN A 54 6.94 -10.12 6.96
N LEU A 55 7.18 -9.11 6.13
CA LEU A 55 7.27 -9.24 4.69
C LEU A 55 8.72 -9.53 4.29
N PHE A 56 8.97 -10.76 3.87
CA PHE A 56 10.25 -11.13 3.27
C PHE A 56 10.19 -10.72 1.80
N ILE A 57 10.98 -9.72 1.46
CA ILE A 57 11.09 -9.18 0.11
C ILE A 57 12.37 -9.74 -0.51
N LYS A 58 12.21 -10.42 -1.65
CA LYS A 58 13.33 -10.89 -2.47
C LYS A 58 13.19 -10.34 -3.87
N LYS A 59 14.19 -9.59 -4.32
CA LYS A 59 14.30 -9.10 -5.68
C LYS A 59 14.77 -10.25 -6.58
N GLU A 60 13.98 -10.57 -7.59
CA GLU A 60 14.29 -11.67 -8.50
C GLU A 60 15.00 -11.18 -9.77
N LYS A 61 14.55 -10.07 -10.36
CA LYS A 61 15.11 -9.51 -11.60
C LYS A 61 14.83 -8.02 -11.73
N LYS A 62 15.69 -7.28 -12.44
CA LYS A 62 15.43 -5.91 -12.92
C LYS A 62 15.71 -5.84 -14.42
N GLU A 63 14.72 -5.47 -15.21
CA GLU A 63 14.88 -5.24 -16.66
C GLU A 63 14.10 -3.99 -17.06
N ASN A 64 14.71 -3.10 -17.84
CA ASN A 64 14.07 -1.91 -18.40
C ASN A 64 13.29 -1.06 -17.37
N GLY A 65 13.83 -0.89 -16.15
CA GLY A 65 13.18 -0.12 -15.08
C GLY A 65 11.99 -0.83 -14.42
N ILE A 66 11.80 -2.13 -14.69
CA ILE A 66 10.78 -2.97 -14.05
C ILE A 66 11.46 -3.96 -13.11
N PHE A 67 11.03 -3.96 -11.85
CA PHE A 67 11.46 -4.91 -10.84
C PHE A 67 10.49 -6.10 -10.77
N SER A 68 11.02 -7.33 -10.74
CA SER A 68 10.30 -8.52 -10.31
C SER A 68 10.66 -8.80 -8.86
N ILE A 69 9.65 -8.83 -8.00
CA ILE A 69 9.82 -8.93 -6.55
C ILE A 69 8.93 -10.06 -6.04
N LYS A 70 9.52 -10.98 -5.30
CA LYS A 70 8.81 -11.98 -4.51
C LYS A 70 8.58 -11.43 -3.10
N ILE A 71 7.32 -11.41 -2.68
CA ILE A 71 6.89 -11.03 -1.34
C ILE A 71 6.38 -12.29 -0.65
N THR A 72 6.99 -12.62 0.50
CA THR A 72 6.59 -13.75 1.33
C THR A 72 6.24 -13.27 2.72
N PRO A 73 4.95 -13.18 3.06
CA PRO A 73 4.51 -12.90 4.43
C PRO A 73 4.89 -14.07 5.35
N ARG A 74 5.36 -13.77 6.56
CA ARG A 74 5.55 -14.73 7.65
C ARG A 74 5.17 -14.10 8.98
N LYS A 75 4.99 -14.94 10.01
CA LYS A 75 4.58 -14.51 11.37
C LYS A 75 3.36 -13.60 11.28
N VAL A 76 2.37 -14.04 10.52
CA VAL A 76 1.17 -13.25 10.24
C VAL A 76 0.26 -13.33 11.45
N PHE A 77 -0.14 -12.19 11.97
CA PHE A 77 -1.15 -12.03 12.99
C PHE A 77 -2.26 -11.17 12.39
N LEU A 78 -3.47 -11.70 12.28
CA LEU A 78 -4.65 -10.96 11.86
C LEU A 78 -5.71 -11.07 12.96
N SER A 79 -6.20 -9.93 13.43
CA SER A 79 -7.36 -9.87 14.32
C SER A 79 -8.47 -9.04 13.71
N ILE A 80 -9.70 -9.55 13.72
CA ILE A 80 -10.92 -8.86 13.29
C ILE A 80 -11.96 -9.03 14.40
N ASN A 81 -12.38 -7.96 15.07
CA ASN A 81 -13.39 -8.02 16.15
C ASN A 81 -13.07 -9.03 17.25
N GLY A 82 -11.79 -9.19 17.59
CA GLY A 82 -11.34 -10.15 18.59
C GLY A 82 -11.22 -11.59 18.09
N PHE A 83 -11.71 -11.92 16.88
CA PHE A 83 -11.33 -13.15 16.19
C PHE A 83 -9.86 -13.04 15.78
N VAL A 84 -9.04 -14.02 16.12
CA VAL A 84 -7.59 -14.01 15.86
C VAL A 84 -7.24 -15.18 14.94
N VAL A 85 -6.51 -14.87 13.87
CA VAL A 85 -5.90 -15.83 12.96
C VAL A 85 -4.39 -15.59 12.96
N GLU A 86 -3.62 -16.62 13.32
CA GLU A 86 -2.17 -16.56 13.38
C GLU A 86 -1.57 -17.62 12.47
N ASP A 87 -0.53 -17.23 11.73
CA ASP A 87 0.38 -18.14 11.05
C ASP A 87 1.74 -18.08 11.76
N ILE A 88 1.95 -19.06 12.65
CA ILE A 88 3.17 -19.27 13.43
C ILE A 88 4.08 -20.33 12.79
N THR A 89 3.68 -20.92 11.67
CA THR A 89 4.39 -22.00 11.00
C THR A 89 5.39 -21.49 9.96
N ASP A 90 6.64 -21.93 10.05
CA ASP A 90 7.67 -21.72 9.02
C ASP A 90 7.54 -22.74 7.85
N SER A 91 6.55 -23.63 7.89
CA SER A 91 6.39 -24.76 6.97
C SER A 91 5.43 -24.45 5.82
N GLU A 92 5.79 -24.83 4.58
CA GLU A 92 4.89 -24.79 3.42
C GLU A 92 3.84 -25.92 3.43
N SER A 93 3.84 -26.79 4.44
CA SER A 93 2.97 -27.97 4.50
C SER A 93 1.69 -27.77 5.30
N ALA A 94 0.56 -28.02 4.62
CA ALA A 94 -0.78 -28.40 5.10
C ALA A 94 -1.70 -27.36 5.76
N ILE A 95 -1.23 -26.19 6.19
CA ILE A 95 -2.11 -25.12 6.69
C ILE A 95 -2.20 -24.01 5.62
N PRO A 96 -3.40 -23.56 5.20
CA PRO A 96 -3.51 -22.41 4.31
C PRO A 96 -2.86 -21.20 4.97
N LYS A 97 -1.85 -20.61 4.31
CA LYS A 97 -1.22 -19.38 4.79
C LYS A 97 -2.29 -18.30 4.97
N VAL A 98 -2.19 -17.48 6.01
CA VAL A 98 -3.16 -16.39 6.21
C VAL A 98 -3.10 -15.39 5.06
N ILE A 99 -1.88 -15.09 4.58
CA ILE A 99 -1.65 -14.23 3.41
C ILE A 99 -0.79 -14.99 2.39
N PRO A 100 -1.16 -15.03 1.11
CA PRO A 100 -0.40 -15.74 0.09
C PRO A 100 0.96 -15.08 -0.15
N SER A 101 1.93 -15.89 -0.56
CA SER A 101 3.15 -15.39 -1.20
C SER A 101 2.80 -14.86 -2.59
N LEU A 102 3.39 -13.74 -2.97
CA LEU A 102 3.11 -13.05 -4.23
C LEU A 102 4.39 -12.76 -5.00
N ARG A 103 4.27 -12.73 -6.33
CA ARG A 103 5.24 -12.10 -7.22
C ARG A 103 4.61 -10.85 -7.82
N ILE A 104 5.25 -9.70 -7.67
CA ILE A 104 4.83 -8.45 -8.30
C ILE A 104 5.86 -8.03 -9.36
N LYS A 105 5.36 -7.50 -10.47
CA LYS A 105 6.15 -6.71 -11.42
C LYS A 105 5.79 -5.24 -11.24
N ILE A 106 6.76 -4.43 -10.83
CA ILE A 106 6.56 -3.03 -10.47
C ILE A 106 7.58 -2.13 -11.17
N LYS A 107 7.14 -0.97 -11.68
CA LYS A 107 8.02 0.06 -12.24
C LYS A 107 8.75 0.82 -11.11
N GLU A 108 9.80 1.56 -11.46
CA GLU A 108 10.55 2.38 -10.49
C GLU A 108 9.71 3.47 -9.82
N ASN A 109 8.64 3.93 -10.47
CA ASN A 109 7.70 4.89 -9.89
C ASN A 109 6.66 4.25 -8.95
N GLY A 110 6.65 2.92 -8.78
CA GLY A 110 5.70 2.21 -7.91
C GLY A 110 4.47 1.67 -8.61
N GLU A 111 4.31 1.89 -9.92
CA GLU A 111 3.19 1.32 -10.67
C GLU A 111 3.31 -0.20 -10.77
N ILE A 112 2.31 -0.92 -10.25
CA ILE A 112 2.23 -2.38 -10.33
C ILE A 112 1.64 -2.78 -11.67
N LEU A 113 2.43 -3.49 -12.48
CA LEU A 113 2.04 -3.95 -13.83
C LEU A 113 1.39 -5.33 -13.80
N LYS A 114 1.87 -6.21 -12.93
CA LYS A 114 1.37 -7.58 -12.82
C LYS A 114 1.55 -8.07 -11.39
N THR A 115 0.58 -8.86 -10.94
CA THR A 115 0.74 -9.66 -9.72
C THR A 115 0.36 -11.10 -9.99
N GLU A 116 1.11 -12.03 -9.41
CA GLU A 116 0.91 -13.48 -9.52
C GLU A 116 0.94 -14.07 -8.11
N ASN A 117 -0.05 -14.89 -7.76
CA ASN A 117 -0.02 -15.65 -6.51
C ASN A 117 0.97 -16.81 -6.68
N ILE A 118 1.92 -16.95 -5.75
CA ILE A 118 2.89 -18.06 -5.72
C ILE A 118 2.36 -19.18 -4.83
N SER A 119 1.61 -18.83 -3.80
CA SER A 119 0.92 -19.79 -2.93
C SER A 119 -0.53 -19.38 -2.73
N GLU A 120 -1.36 -20.32 -2.32
CA GLU A 120 -2.70 -20.01 -1.82
C GLU A 120 -2.61 -19.35 -0.44
N GLY A 121 -3.66 -18.62 -0.09
CA GLY A 121 -3.84 -18.07 1.25
C GLY A 121 -5.27 -17.62 1.48
N ILE A 122 -5.65 -17.51 2.75
CA ILE A 122 -7.04 -17.23 3.18
C ILE A 122 -7.45 -15.81 2.76
N PHE A 123 -6.53 -14.84 2.85
CA PHE A 123 -6.78 -13.45 2.51
C PHE A 123 -5.89 -12.97 1.36
N GLY A 124 -6.49 -12.51 0.26
CA GLY A 124 -5.75 -11.88 -0.83
C GLY A 124 -5.25 -10.47 -0.47
N ILE A 125 -3.93 -10.25 -0.50
CA ILE A 125 -3.34 -8.92 -0.24
C ILE A 125 -3.21 -8.05 -1.51
N LEU A 126 -3.55 -8.58 -2.69
CA LEU A 126 -3.52 -7.85 -3.96
C LEU A 126 -4.22 -6.48 -3.91
N PRO A 127 -5.41 -6.33 -3.30
CA PRO A 127 -6.07 -5.04 -3.25
C PRO A 127 -5.31 -4.02 -2.40
N VAL A 128 -4.63 -4.48 -1.34
CA VAL A 128 -3.86 -3.59 -0.44
C VAL A 128 -2.68 -2.96 -1.18
N LEU A 129 -2.02 -3.73 -2.05
CA LEU A 129 -0.90 -3.25 -2.85
C LEU A 129 -1.28 -2.12 -3.81
N LYS A 130 -2.55 -2.04 -4.22
CA LYS A 130 -3.04 -0.96 -5.10
C LYS A 130 -3.07 0.42 -4.43
N PHE A 131 -3.03 0.49 -3.10
CA PHE A 131 -2.97 1.74 -2.34
C PHE A 131 -1.54 2.25 -2.13
N LEU A 132 -0.51 1.54 -2.61
CA LEU A 132 0.84 2.08 -2.63
C LEU A 132 0.90 3.29 -3.60
N PRO A 133 1.56 4.39 -3.22
CA PRO A 133 1.66 5.56 -4.06
C PRO A 133 2.47 5.26 -5.32
N VAL A 134 1.89 5.58 -6.47
CA VAL A 134 2.61 5.75 -7.74
C VAL A 134 3.13 7.18 -7.76
N PHE A 135 4.45 7.33 -7.74
CA PHE A 135 5.10 8.62 -7.68
C PHE A 135 5.07 9.31 -9.05
N PRO A 136 4.61 10.58 -9.14
CA PRO A 136 4.81 11.38 -10.34
C PRO A 136 6.28 11.74 -10.49
N GLU A 137 6.68 12.19 -11.68
CA GLU A 137 8.08 12.55 -11.98
C GLU A 137 8.68 13.53 -10.96
N ARG A 138 7.87 14.47 -10.47
CA ARG A 138 8.26 15.47 -9.47
C ARG A 138 7.23 15.55 -8.35
N ILE A 139 7.69 15.32 -7.13
CA ILE A 139 6.90 15.49 -5.92
C ILE A 139 7.34 16.76 -5.21
N TYR A 140 6.36 17.58 -4.85
CA TYR A 140 6.58 18.81 -4.10
C TYR A 140 5.95 18.69 -2.73
N LYS A 141 6.63 19.19 -1.70
CA LYS A 141 6.11 19.20 -0.33
C LYS A 141 4.75 19.90 -0.29
N ASN A 142 3.78 19.28 0.38
CA ASN A 142 2.38 19.69 0.53
C ASN A 142 1.56 19.79 -0.78
N LYS A 143 2.16 19.48 -1.94
CA LYS A 143 1.40 19.39 -3.20
C LYS A 143 0.72 18.03 -3.27
N ARG A 144 -0.54 18.04 -3.67
CA ARG A 144 -1.33 16.83 -3.82
C ARG A 144 -1.14 16.25 -5.22
N TRP A 145 -1.18 14.93 -5.35
CA TRP A 145 -1.41 14.26 -6.62
C TRP A 145 -2.50 13.20 -6.46
N ILE A 146 -3.11 12.84 -7.57
CA ILE A 146 -4.24 11.91 -7.62
C ILE A 146 -3.75 10.60 -8.21
N GLN A 147 -4.18 9.48 -7.61
CA GLN A 147 -4.10 8.16 -8.21
C GLN A 147 -5.48 7.53 -8.19
N LYS A 148 -5.89 7.04 -9.37
CA LYS A 148 -7.14 6.32 -9.57
C LYS A 148 -6.86 4.82 -9.53
N ILE A 149 -7.57 4.12 -8.67
CA ILE A 149 -7.57 2.67 -8.60
C ILE A 149 -8.78 2.18 -9.39
N PRO A 150 -8.58 1.42 -10.49
CA PRO A 150 -9.70 0.90 -11.27
C PRO A 150 -10.53 -0.08 -10.44
N GLN A 151 -11.78 -0.30 -10.85
CA GLN A 151 -12.73 -1.21 -10.19
C GLN A 151 -12.07 -2.54 -9.80
N PHE A 152 -12.34 -3.01 -8.59
CA PHE A 152 -11.75 -4.25 -8.07
C PHE A 152 -12.65 -4.92 -7.05
N ASN A 153 -12.48 -6.23 -6.88
CA ASN A 153 -13.15 -6.97 -5.82
C ASN A 153 -12.30 -6.93 -4.54
N PHE A 154 -12.90 -6.51 -3.43
CA PHE A 154 -12.31 -6.54 -2.11
C PHE A 154 -13.09 -7.53 -1.24
N PHE A 155 -12.51 -8.70 -0.98
CA PHE A 155 -13.14 -9.78 -0.21
C PHE A 155 -14.56 -10.13 -0.69
N GLY A 156 -14.72 -10.30 -2.02
CA GLY A 156 -16.01 -10.64 -2.63
C GLY A 156 -16.97 -9.45 -2.81
N ILE A 157 -16.62 -8.27 -2.29
CA ILE A 157 -17.39 -7.04 -2.47
C ILE A 157 -16.84 -6.30 -3.69
N PRO A 158 -17.64 -6.10 -4.77
CA PRO A 158 -17.22 -5.29 -5.90
C PRO A 158 -17.14 -3.83 -5.46
N LEU A 159 -15.94 -3.25 -5.53
CA LEU A 159 -15.71 -1.84 -5.27
C LEU A 159 -15.60 -1.09 -6.59
N SER A 160 -16.31 0.04 -6.68
CA SER A 160 -16.18 1.00 -7.78
C SER A 160 -14.76 1.55 -7.88
N SER A 161 -14.45 2.22 -8.99
CA SER A 161 -13.15 2.89 -9.13
C SER A 161 -12.96 3.88 -7.99
N LEU A 162 -11.81 3.83 -7.32
CA LEU A 162 -11.50 4.67 -6.17
C LEU A 162 -10.50 5.76 -6.55
N GLU A 163 -10.71 6.97 -6.05
CA GLU A 163 -9.78 8.09 -6.19
C GLU A 163 -9.12 8.44 -4.84
N PHE A 164 -7.79 8.51 -4.85
CA PHE A 164 -6.99 8.86 -3.68
C PHE A 164 -6.11 10.07 -3.96
N TRP A 165 -6.13 11.00 -3.01
CA TRP A 165 -5.23 12.13 -2.93
C TRP A 165 -4.04 11.77 -2.05
N TYR A 166 -2.84 11.90 -2.60
CA TYR A 166 -1.60 11.69 -1.89
C TYR A 166 -0.91 13.03 -1.66
N ILE A 167 -0.33 13.21 -0.47
CA ILE A 167 0.38 14.42 -0.08
C ILE A 167 1.73 14.05 0.52
N TYR A 168 2.81 14.55 -0.06
CA TYR A 168 4.13 14.44 0.55
C TYR A 168 4.33 15.53 1.60
N LYS A 169 4.52 15.15 2.87
CA LYS A 169 4.69 16.09 3.99
C LYS A 169 6.14 16.48 4.27
N GLY A 170 7.08 15.95 3.50
CA GLY A 170 8.50 16.14 3.73
C GLY A 170 9.13 14.99 4.51
N LYS A 171 10.39 15.20 4.91
CA LYS A 171 11.15 14.28 5.74
C LYS A 171 10.88 14.56 7.22
N PHE A 172 10.55 13.53 7.99
CA PHE A 172 10.45 13.59 9.44
C PHE A 172 11.45 12.59 10.04
N LYS A 173 12.44 13.10 10.79
CA LYS A 173 13.64 12.34 11.17
C LYS A 173 14.33 11.77 9.92
N ASN A 174 14.35 10.45 9.76
CA ASN A 174 14.92 9.73 8.62
C ASN A 174 13.89 9.09 7.69
N LEU A 175 12.60 9.39 7.87
CA LEU A 175 11.52 8.81 7.08
C LEU A 175 10.82 9.88 6.25
N HIS A 176 10.44 9.53 5.03
CA HIS A 176 9.56 10.36 4.21
C HIS A 176 8.11 10.12 4.63
N LYS A 177 7.38 11.20 4.94
CA LYS A 177 5.98 11.11 5.36
C LYS A 177 5.07 11.40 4.17
N PHE A 178 4.16 10.48 3.92
CA PHE A 178 3.07 10.62 2.95
C PHE A 178 1.74 10.52 3.69
N GLU A 179 0.76 11.32 3.27
CA GLU A 179 -0.61 11.20 3.73
C GLU A 179 -1.52 10.85 2.55
N ILE A 180 -2.49 9.99 2.80
CA ILE A 180 -3.41 9.44 1.80
C ILE A 180 -4.82 9.76 2.28
N PHE A 181 -5.64 10.32 1.39
CA PHE A 181 -7.02 10.66 1.68
C PHE A 181 -7.92 10.28 0.51
N SER A 182 -9.15 9.87 0.80
CA SER A 182 -10.21 9.75 -0.18
C SER A 182 -11.49 10.34 0.40
N ASN A 183 -12.16 11.17 -0.39
CA ASN A 183 -13.46 11.75 -0.06
C ASN A 183 -14.55 11.22 -1.00
N GLN A 184 -14.34 10.04 -1.58
CA GLN A 184 -15.28 9.46 -2.52
C GLN A 184 -16.43 8.81 -1.77
N PHE A 185 -17.66 9.19 -2.12
CA PHE A 185 -18.85 8.45 -1.71
C PHE A 185 -18.90 7.13 -2.50
N ILE A 186 -18.68 6.03 -1.80
CA ILE A 186 -18.88 4.67 -2.32
C ILE A 186 -20.37 4.36 -2.13
N LYS A 187 -21.13 4.34 -3.23
CA LYS A 187 -22.53 3.90 -3.27
C LYS A 187 -22.61 2.41 -3.59
#